data_AF-A0A8R1IWE8-F1
#
_entry.id   AF-A0A8R1IWE8-F1
#
_cell.length_a   1.000
_cell.length_b   1.000
_cell.length_c   1.000
_cell.angle_alpha   90.00
_cell.angle_beta   90.00
_cell.angle_gamma   90.00
#
_symmetry.space_group_name_H-M   'P 1'
#
loop_
_entity.id
_entity.type
_entity.pdbx_description
1 polymer ?
#
loop_
_entity_poly.entity_id
_entity_poly.type
_entity_poly.pdbx_seq_one_letter_code
_entity_poly.pdbx_strand_id
1 'polypeptide(L)'
;MTSKYPYVLVAQIAMITADIMFNALSVLCYGSNMMLLLIYILQNTFLIMSALVLFVSFTATFVFQLGLITIILFTFLPTMIVSIIYIFISIGYHYASL
;
A
#
# COMPACT_ATOMS: atom_id res chain seq x y z
N MET A 1 -26.38 -5.37 -10.63
CA MET A 1 -26.00 -4.72 -9.35
C MET A 1 -24.72 -3.95 -9.61
N THR A 2 -24.86 -2.66 -9.85
CA THR A 2 -23.87 -1.83 -10.55
C THR A 2 -22.64 -1.56 -9.68
N SER A 3 -21.53 -2.21 -10.04
CA SER A 3 -20.15 -1.75 -9.99
C SER A 3 -19.84 -0.57 -9.05
N LYS A 4 -19.80 -0.82 -7.73
CA LYS A 4 -19.21 0.13 -6.75
C LYS A 4 -17.68 0.16 -6.81
N TYR A 5 -17.08 -0.85 -7.43
CA TYR A 5 -15.65 -1.03 -7.61
C TYR A 5 -14.92 0.14 -8.32
N PRO A 6 -15.41 0.69 -9.45
CA PRO A 6 -14.79 1.83 -10.12
C PRO A 6 -14.74 3.07 -9.23
N TYR A 7 -15.73 3.29 -8.36
CA TYR A 7 -15.72 4.44 -7.43
C TYR A 7 -14.63 4.29 -6.37
N VAL A 8 -14.44 3.09 -5.84
CA VAL A 8 -13.37 2.78 -4.87
C VAL A 8 -12.00 2.94 -5.53
N LEU A 9 -11.86 2.46 -6.77
CA LEU A 9 -10.62 2.59 -7.55
C LEU A 9 -10.27 4.05 -7.83
N VAL A 10 -11.26 4.87 -8.24
CA VAL A 10 -11.07 6.31 -8.48
C VAL A 10 -10.68 7.03 -7.18
N ALA A 11 -11.31 6.68 -6.05
CA ALA A 11 -10.94 7.23 -4.75
C ALA A 11 -9.50 6.86 -4.35
N GLN A 12 -9.07 5.61 -4.59
CA GLN A 12 -7.69 5.19 -4.34
C GLN A 12 -6.68 5.93 -5.22
N ILE A 13 -6.96 6.07 -6.51
CA ILE A 13 -6.10 6.83 -7.43
C ILE A 13 -6.01 8.30 -6.98
N ALA A 14 -7.12 8.91 -6.57
CA ALA A 14 -7.13 10.27 -6.06
C ALA A 14 -6.28 10.41 -4.78
N MET A 15 -6.38 9.46 -3.84
CA MET A 15 -5.59 9.46 -2.61
C MET A 15 -4.07 9.32 -2.88
N ILE A 16 -3.68 8.41 -3.78
CA ILE A 16 -2.25 8.23 -4.16
C ILE A 16 -1.72 9.48 -4.88
N THR A 17 -2.52 10.09 -5.75
CA THR A 17 -2.13 11.32 -6.45
C THR A 17 -1.93 12.48 -5.48
N ALA A 18 -2.81 12.61 -4.48
CA ALA A 18 -2.66 13.59 -3.41
C ALA A 18 -1.39 13.34 -2.58
N ASP A 19 -1.08 12.10 -2.25
CA ASP A 19 0.14 11.75 -1.51
C ASP A 19 1.43 12.13 -2.27
N ILE A 20 1.48 11.83 -3.58
CA ILE A 20 2.61 12.23 -4.44
C ILE A 20 2.76 13.76 -4.49
N MET A 21 1.64 14.49 -4.57
CA MET A 21 1.64 15.96 -4.55
C MET A 21 2.19 16.50 -3.22
N PHE A 22 1.78 15.94 -2.08
CA PHE A 22 2.29 16.34 -0.76
C PHE A 22 3.77 16.00 -0.58
N ASN A 23 4.22 14.86 -1.13
CA ASN A 23 5.63 14.51 -1.15
C ASN A 23 6.45 15.56 -1.94
N ALA A 24 6.01 15.93 -3.14
CA ALA A 24 6.65 16.97 -3.92
C ALA A 24 6.64 18.34 -3.21
N LEU A 25 5.55 18.68 -2.52
CA LEU A 25 5.45 19.90 -1.71
C LEU A 25 6.43 19.89 -0.52
N SER A 26 6.67 18.73 0.09
CA SER A 26 7.60 18.60 1.22
C SER A 26 9.03 18.99 0.85
N VAL A 27 9.45 18.68 -0.39
CA VAL A 27 10.76 19.07 -0.94
C VAL A 27 10.88 20.59 -1.11
N LEU A 28 9.78 21.25 -1.53
CA LEU A 28 9.75 22.72 -1.66
C LEU A 28 9.71 23.43 -0.30
N CYS A 29 9.14 22.79 0.72
CA CYS A 29 8.95 23.35 2.06
C CYS A 29 10.08 23.00 3.05
N TYR A 30 11.24 22.52 2.56
CA TYR A 30 12.36 22.05 3.39
C TYR A 30 12.86 23.07 4.44
N GLY A 31 12.64 24.37 4.21
CA GLY A 31 13.07 25.44 5.12
C GLY A 31 12.18 25.66 6.35
N SER A 32 10.99 25.06 6.44
CA SER A 32 10.05 25.28 7.56
C SER A 32 9.68 23.97 8.25
N ASN A 33 10.28 23.74 9.42
CA ASN A 33 10.06 22.53 10.22
C ASN A 33 8.60 22.31 10.60
N MET A 34 7.85 23.39 10.90
CA MET A 34 6.43 23.28 11.26
C MET A 34 5.56 22.86 10.07
N MET A 35 5.86 23.38 8.87
CA MET A 35 5.11 23.05 7.66
C MET A 35 5.39 21.63 7.19
N LEU A 36 6.66 21.19 7.25
CA LEU A 36 7.06 19.80 7.00
C LEU A 36 6.31 18.83 7.92
N LEU A 37 6.22 19.14 9.22
CA LEU A 37 5.57 18.27 10.19
C LEU A 37 4.07 18.10 9.89
N LEU A 38 3.39 19.17 9.49
CA LEU A 38 1.99 19.13 9.05
C LEU A 38 1.80 18.29 7.77
N ILE A 39 2.68 18.48 6.78
CA ILE A 39 2.64 17.71 5.52
C ILE A 39 2.83 16.22 5.81
N TYR A 40 3.79 15.85 6.67
CA TYR A 40 4.02 14.45 7.01
C TYR A 40 2.86 13.83 7.78
N ILE A 41 2.24 14.53 8.73
CA ILE A 41 1.05 14.00 9.45
C ILE A 41 -0.09 13.70 8.45
N LEU A 42 -0.28 14.61 7.51
CA LEU A 42 -1.31 14.49 6.49
C LEU A 42 -1.02 13.32 5.53
N GLN A 43 0.21 13.17 5.05
CA GLN A 43 0.63 12.01 4.25
C GLN A 43 0.44 10.69 4.98
N ASN A 44 0.88 10.59 6.24
CA ASN A 44 0.71 9.38 7.04
C ASN A 44 -0.76 8.98 7.18
N THR A 45 -1.65 9.97 7.34
CA THR A 45 -3.10 9.73 7.42
C THR A 45 -3.66 9.23 6.09
N PHE A 46 -3.28 9.84 4.96
CA PHE A 46 -3.70 9.39 3.62
C PHE A 46 -3.22 7.98 3.29
N LEU A 47 -1.99 7.64 3.68
CA LEU A 47 -1.42 6.31 3.47
C LEU A 47 -2.17 5.23 4.26
N ILE A 48 -2.47 5.49 5.53
CA ILE A 48 -3.28 4.59 6.37
C ILE A 48 -4.68 4.42 5.77
N MET A 49 -5.33 5.52 5.36
CA MET A 49 -6.67 5.46 4.75
C MET A 49 -6.68 4.66 3.44
N SER A 50 -5.68 4.86 2.58
CA SER A 50 -5.53 4.09 1.35
C SER A 50 -5.37 2.59 1.63
N ALA A 51 -4.53 2.22 2.62
CA ALA A 51 -4.35 0.84 3.05
C ALA A 51 -5.64 0.22 3.62
N LEU A 52 -6.41 0.97 4.41
CA LEU A 52 -7.70 0.52 4.94
C LEU A 52 -8.73 0.32 3.83
N VAL A 53 -8.83 1.25 2.88
CA VAL A 53 -9.74 1.10 1.74
C VAL A 53 -9.35 -0.11 0.89
N LEU A 54 -8.05 -0.36 0.70
CA LEU A 54 -7.56 -1.56 0.01
C LEU A 54 -7.96 -2.83 0.76
N PHE A 55 -7.74 -2.87 2.08
CA PHE A 55 -8.13 -4.01 2.92
C PHE A 55 -9.64 -4.31 2.89
N VAL A 56 -10.47 -3.26 3.00
CA VAL A 56 -11.92 -3.37 2.89
C VAL A 56 -12.33 -3.83 1.49
N SER A 57 -11.71 -3.26 0.43
CA SER A 57 -12.01 -3.65 -0.95
C SER A 57 -11.66 -5.12 -1.23
N PHE A 58 -10.56 -5.61 -0.64
CA PHE A 58 -10.12 -7.01 -0.74
C PHE A 58 -11.09 -7.97 -0.04
N THR A 59 -11.61 -7.58 1.12
CA THR A 59 -12.64 -8.34 1.84
C THR A 59 -13.99 -8.29 1.12
N ALA A 60 -14.29 -7.18 0.44
CA ALA A 60 -15.52 -6.97 -0.32
C ALA A 60 -15.52 -7.65 -1.70
N THR A 61 -14.35 -8.07 -2.23
CA THR A 61 -14.30 -8.83 -3.48
C THR A 61 -14.88 -10.23 -3.32
N PHE A 62 -15.61 -10.70 -4.34
CA PHE A 62 -16.24 -12.02 -4.44
C PHE A 62 -15.31 -13.19 -4.10
N VAL A 63 -13.99 -13.03 -4.28
CA VAL A 63 -12.95 -13.99 -3.88
C VAL A 63 -12.98 -14.32 -2.37
N PHE A 64 -13.21 -13.33 -1.50
CA PHE A 64 -13.32 -13.52 -0.05
C PHE A 64 -14.71 -14.03 0.35
N GLN A 65 -15.77 -13.57 -0.31
CA GLN A 65 -17.15 -13.96 -0.03
C GLN A 65 -17.52 -15.37 -0.53
N LEU A 66 -16.84 -15.89 -1.56
CA LEU A 66 -17.05 -17.25 -2.12
C LEU A 66 -16.14 -18.33 -1.51
N GLY A 67 -15.30 -18.00 -0.53
CA GLY A 67 -14.37 -18.97 0.08
C GLY A 67 -13.18 -19.37 -0.80
N LEU A 68 -12.89 -18.62 -1.88
CA LEU A 68 -11.82 -18.89 -2.85
C LEU A 68 -10.42 -18.43 -2.39
N ILE A 69 -10.31 -17.93 -1.16
CA ILE A 69 -9.06 -17.60 -0.47
C ILE A 69 -8.06 -18.74 -0.52
N THR A 70 -8.53 -19.98 -0.34
CA THR A 70 -7.68 -21.17 -0.37
C THR A 70 -7.08 -21.39 -1.75
N ILE A 71 -7.81 -21.16 -2.83
CA ILE A 71 -7.32 -21.35 -4.21
C ILE A 71 -6.28 -20.28 -4.57
N ILE A 72 -6.55 -19.01 -4.26
CA ILE A 72 -5.59 -17.93 -4.53
C ILE A 72 -4.36 -18.03 -3.62
N LEU A 73 -4.53 -18.38 -2.35
CA LEU A 73 -3.40 -18.69 -1.46
C LEU A 73 -2.60 -19.88 -1.98
N PHE A 74 -3.22 -20.97 -2.46
CA PHE A 74 -2.47 -22.10 -3.00
C PHE A 74 -1.73 -21.77 -4.30
N THR A 75 -2.31 -20.94 -5.17
CA THR A 75 -1.67 -20.55 -6.43
C THR A 75 -0.51 -19.55 -6.21
N PHE A 76 -0.63 -18.63 -5.25
CA PHE A 76 0.41 -17.61 -4.98
C PHE A 76 1.34 -17.95 -3.81
N LEU A 77 1.07 -19.00 -3.02
CA LEU A 77 1.97 -19.52 -1.98
C LEU A 77 3.41 -19.78 -2.49
N PRO A 78 3.61 -20.47 -3.63
CA PRO A 78 4.97 -20.75 -4.09
C PRO A 78 5.73 -19.46 -4.45
N THR A 79 5.07 -18.48 -5.08
CA THR A 79 5.71 -17.19 -5.41
C THR A 79 5.96 -16.35 -4.16
N MET A 80 5.06 -16.38 -3.18
CA MET A 80 5.24 -15.67 -1.92
C MET A 80 6.39 -16.25 -1.08
N ILE A 81 6.51 -17.58 -0.99
CA ILE A 81 7.61 -18.25 -0.30
C ILE A 81 8.95 -17.90 -0.94
N VAL A 82 9.03 -17.94 -2.28
CA VAL A 82 10.26 -17.57 -3.01
C VAL A 82 10.65 -16.12 -2.73
N SER A 83 9.68 -15.19 -2.68
CA SER A 83 9.95 -13.79 -2.38
C SER A 83 10.45 -13.58 -0.93
N ILE A 84 9.89 -14.31 0.04
CA ILE A 84 10.32 -14.24 1.45
C ILE A 84 11.74 -14.78 1.59
N ILE A 85 12.04 -15.94 0.99
CA ILE A 85 13.39 -16.52 0.99
C ILE A 85 14.40 -15.55 0.37
N TYR A 86 14.04 -14.95 -0.77
CA TYR A 86 14.89 -13.95 -1.43
C TYR A 86 15.18 -12.75 -0.52
N ILE A 87 14.19 -12.23 0.19
CA ILE A 87 14.35 -11.14 1.15
C ILE A 87 15.27 -11.55 2.30
N PHE A 88 15.10 -12.74 2.89
CA PHE A 88 15.98 -13.22 3.96
C PHE A 88 17.43 -13.39 3.50
N ILE A 89 17.63 -13.93 2.30
CA ILE A 89 18.96 -14.04 1.68
C ILE A 89 19.55 -12.66 1.45
N SER A 90 18.77 -11.71 0.95
CA SER A 90 19.23 -10.33 0.71
C SER A 90 19.60 -9.60 1.99
N ILE A 91 18.82 -9.76 3.06
CA ILE A 91 19.11 -9.17 4.38
C ILE A 91 20.35 -9.81 4.99
N GLY A 92 20.46 -11.14 4.93
CA GLY A 92 21.64 -11.87 5.41
C GLY A 92 22.91 -11.47 4.65
N TYR A 93 22.83 -11.34 3.33
CA TYR A 93 23.94 -10.87 2.51
C TYR A 93 24.34 -9.43 2.84
N HIS A 94 23.36 -8.54 3.05
CA HIS A 94 23.62 -7.16 3.43
C HIS A 94 24.29 -7.03 4.81
N TYR A 95 23.92 -7.89 5.77
CA TYR A 95 24.57 -7.93 7.09
C TYR A 95 25.98 -8.54 7.03
N ALA A 96 26.22 -9.51 6.15
CA ALA A 96 27.52 -10.16 5.99
C ALA A 96 28.51 -9.37 5.13
N SER A 97 28.04 -8.46 4.27
CA SER A 97 28.89 -7.59 3.43
C SER A 97 29.30 -6.28 4.13
N LEU A 98 28.97 -6.11 5.40
CA LEU A 98 29.23 -4.93 6.23
C LEU A 98 30.29 -5.27 7.28
#